data_AF-A0A7V3PU53-F1
#
_entry.id   AF-A0A7V3PU53-F1
#
_cell.length_a   1.000
_cell.length_b   1.000
_cell.length_c   1.000
_cell.angle_alpha   90.00
_cell.angle_beta   90.00
_cell.angle_gamma   90.00
#
_symmetry.space_group_name_H-M   'P 1'
#
loop_
_entity.id
_entity.type
_entity.pdbx_description
1 polymer ?
#
loop_
_entity_poly.entity_id
_entity_poly.type
_entity_poly.pdbx_seq_one_letter_code
_entity_poly.pdbx_strand_id
1 'polypeptide(L)'
;MVRPGESLIAGLDLPLSGARLKIEGCVEEFKLNFVPDSPCRVGCPAGVNVKAYVGLIARGNFERALAVVRQRNPLPGICGRVCTHPCEAECRRAEIDEPVAIRQLKRFIADYALHAAPAELPPDTPKRPEKIAVIGSGPAGLTAASDLRRMGYAVTIFEAQNKAGGMLVWGIPPFRLPRNVIEEEINSILNLGIELIVNTRIDDPRQLRKDGYAAVFWAPGCQQSIKLGLPFEDNLEGVIDSLSFLKMAYEGKIGSLIGRVLVIGGGDSAIDSARVAKRLGASEVVIVYRRTRTEMPAAKEEISAAEEEGVRFEFLIQPVGFLHHNGKITGLRVVRCQLAEPDASGRRKPVPIPDSDLLMEAEWVITALGQKPALPVSGFPEWVVVGGDAVGGPATVINAIASGHKGASLIHQFITAASSGPGTEIKEMEVAPTVLKAVALTRTKARVLPVYARRGFEEIEAAFTPAEARQEAGRCLRCGPCQECVLCSYTCPKHQVVLKLEDVNKPIYLRIHGQNEILFETERRVFIQIPGRVEEITGFIQALVVKIEPELCRGCGRCIAVCPHEALTLKEWRPGIEVAQVDRQRCRGCGVCIAVCPSGALQGSAGFAGGEDD
;
A
#
# COMPACT_ATOMS: atom_id res chain seq x y z
N MET A 1 28.61 10.55 8.24
CA MET A 1 27.77 10.70 7.03
C MET A 1 27.95 9.45 6.19
N VAL A 2 26.95 8.57 6.15
CA VAL A 2 26.98 7.35 5.31
C VAL A 2 26.22 7.66 4.01
N ARG A 3 26.62 7.06 2.89
CA ARG A 3 25.97 7.28 1.58
C ARG A 3 24.68 6.46 1.50
N PRO A 4 23.69 6.85 0.68
CA PRO A 4 22.49 6.02 0.47
C PRO A 4 22.87 4.64 -0.10
N GLY A 5 22.48 3.55 0.57
CA GLY A 5 22.53 2.19 0.02
C GLY A 5 23.34 1.12 0.77
N GLU A 6 23.78 1.34 2.01
CA GLU A 6 24.42 0.32 2.85
C GLU A 6 23.45 -0.26 3.89
N SER A 7 23.28 -1.59 3.92
CA SER A 7 22.46 -2.32 4.89
C SER A 7 23.33 -3.00 5.96
N LEU A 8 23.08 -2.68 7.23
CA LEU A 8 23.74 -3.29 8.39
C LEU A 8 23.01 -4.58 8.84
N ILE A 9 23.72 -5.48 9.53
CA ILE A 9 23.11 -6.64 10.20
C ILE A 9 22.40 -6.18 11.48
N ALA A 10 21.15 -6.64 11.69
CA ALA A 10 20.44 -6.42 12.95
C ALA A 10 21.20 -7.06 14.13
N GLY A 11 21.70 -6.23 15.06
CA GLY A 11 22.47 -6.67 16.24
C GLY A 11 23.99 -6.57 16.11
N LEU A 12 24.54 -6.17 14.96
CA LEU A 12 26.00 -6.09 14.74
C LEU A 12 26.49 -4.77 14.12
N ASP A 13 25.60 -3.79 13.85
CA ASP A 13 25.91 -2.41 13.40
C ASP A 13 26.93 -2.27 12.23
N LEU A 14 27.01 -3.28 11.35
CA LEU A 14 28.07 -3.38 10.35
C LEU A 14 27.56 -3.79 8.94
N PRO A 15 28.07 -3.18 7.85
CA PRO A 15 27.50 -3.32 6.50
C PRO A 15 27.90 -4.63 5.80
N LEU A 16 26.91 -5.41 5.35
CA LEU A 16 27.17 -6.62 4.56
C LEU A 16 27.54 -6.37 3.10
N SER A 17 27.43 -5.13 2.60
CA SER A 17 27.74 -4.82 1.20
C SER A 17 29.24 -4.95 0.94
N GLY A 18 29.61 -5.90 0.07
CA GLY A 18 31.00 -6.26 -0.17
C GLY A 18 31.66 -7.08 0.94
N ALA A 19 30.90 -7.52 1.95
CA ALA A 19 31.36 -8.51 2.91
C ALA A 19 31.70 -9.83 2.23
N ARG A 20 32.73 -10.48 2.73
CA ARG A 20 33.20 -11.77 2.23
C ARG A 20 32.74 -12.87 3.17
N LEU A 21 31.97 -13.79 2.62
CA LEU A 21 31.50 -14.99 3.28
C LEU A 21 32.42 -16.15 2.88
N LYS A 22 33.10 -16.73 3.87
CA LYS A 22 33.83 -17.99 3.73
C LYS A 22 33.06 -19.09 4.44
N ILE A 23 32.94 -20.25 3.82
CA ILE A 23 32.24 -21.41 4.38
C ILE A 23 33.29 -22.47 4.73
N GLU A 24 33.17 -23.07 5.91
CA GLU A 24 34.08 -24.11 6.38
C GLU A 24 34.10 -25.32 5.43
N GLY A 25 35.31 -25.69 4.99
CA GLY A 25 35.51 -26.75 3.99
C GLY A 25 35.22 -26.33 2.54
N CYS A 26 34.92 -25.07 2.25
CA CYS A 26 34.91 -24.52 0.90
C CYS A 26 36.24 -23.82 0.58
N VAL A 27 36.72 -23.99 -0.66
CA VAL A 27 37.86 -23.22 -1.21
C VAL A 27 37.39 -21.82 -1.67
N GLU A 28 36.10 -21.67 -1.91
CA GLU A 28 35.45 -20.50 -2.48
C GLU A 28 35.12 -19.45 -1.41
N GLU A 29 35.34 -18.17 -1.74
CA GLU A 29 34.98 -17.01 -0.93
C GLU A 29 33.93 -16.17 -1.67
N PHE A 30 32.80 -15.88 -1.03
CA PHE A 30 31.63 -15.28 -1.67
C PHE A 30 31.49 -13.81 -1.28
N LYS A 31 31.55 -12.89 -2.25
CA LYS A 31 31.24 -11.47 -2.03
C LYS A 31 29.73 -11.25 -2.00
N LEU A 32 29.21 -10.77 -0.88
CA LEU A 32 27.80 -10.44 -0.70
C LEU A 32 27.48 -9.08 -1.35
N ASN A 33 26.47 -9.07 -2.24
CA ASN A 33 25.96 -7.86 -2.89
C ASN A 33 24.43 -7.82 -2.70
N PHE A 34 23.89 -6.66 -2.35
CA PHE A 34 22.45 -6.46 -2.17
C PHE A 34 21.73 -6.35 -3.52
N VAL A 35 20.40 -6.50 -3.56
CA VAL A 35 19.56 -6.20 -4.74
C VAL A 35 18.23 -5.65 -4.25
N PRO A 36 17.76 -4.47 -4.72
CA PRO A 36 16.47 -3.92 -4.33
C PRO A 36 15.33 -4.81 -4.82
N ASP A 37 14.20 -4.77 -4.14
CA ASP A 37 13.03 -5.52 -4.59
C ASP A 37 12.43 -4.92 -5.89
N SER A 38 11.42 -5.59 -6.44
CA SER A 38 10.69 -5.16 -7.63
C SER A 38 10.31 -3.67 -7.57
N PRO A 39 10.59 -2.86 -8.61
CA PRO A 39 10.33 -1.42 -8.59
C PRO A 39 8.88 -1.05 -8.25
N CYS A 40 7.92 -1.91 -8.62
CA CYS A 40 6.51 -1.74 -8.28
C CYS A 40 6.19 -1.90 -6.77
N ARG A 41 7.05 -2.55 -5.97
CA ARG A 41 6.99 -2.53 -4.50
C ARG A 41 7.71 -1.32 -3.94
N VAL A 42 8.92 -1.01 -4.44
CA VAL A 42 9.74 0.13 -3.98
C VAL A 42 9.01 1.46 -4.18
N GLY A 43 8.37 1.65 -5.34
CA GLY A 43 7.51 2.79 -5.65
C GLY A 43 6.13 2.76 -4.99
N CYS A 44 5.77 1.71 -4.23
CA CYS A 44 4.54 1.68 -3.45
C CYS A 44 4.81 2.26 -2.05
N PRO A 45 4.18 3.39 -1.65
CA PRO A 45 4.48 4.03 -0.36
C PRO A 45 4.26 3.14 0.86
N ALA A 46 3.28 2.23 0.82
CA ALA A 46 3.02 1.27 1.89
C ALA A 46 3.84 -0.04 1.76
N GLY A 47 4.73 -0.15 0.77
CA GLY A 47 5.59 -1.32 0.56
C GLY A 47 4.86 -2.61 0.17
N VAL A 48 3.66 -2.49 -0.43
CA VAL A 48 2.82 -3.64 -0.82
C VAL A 48 3.55 -4.52 -1.82
N ASN A 49 3.61 -5.82 -1.53
CA ASN A 49 4.32 -6.79 -2.36
C ASN A 49 3.53 -7.12 -3.65
N VAL A 50 3.64 -6.22 -4.64
CA VAL A 50 2.97 -6.32 -5.94
C VAL A 50 3.30 -7.62 -6.67
N LYS A 51 4.59 -7.95 -6.74
CA LYS A 51 5.08 -9.13 -7.46
C LYS A 51 4.51 -10.43 -6.90
N ALA A 52 4.29 -10.51 -5.60
CA ALA A 52 3.71 -11.69 -4.97
C ALA A 52 2.25 -11.91 -5.38
N TYR A 53 1.37 -10.92 -5.15
CA TYR A 53 -0.05 -11.11 -5.41
C TYR A 53 -0.36 -11.22 -6.90
N VAL A 54 0.34 -10.47 -7.76
CA VAL A 54 0.24 -10.64 -9.22
C VAL A 54 0.69 -12.05 -9.64
N GLY A 55 1.77 -12.57 -9.05
CA GLY A 55 2.22 -13.95 -9.27
C GLY A 55 1.24 -15.03 -8.77
N LEU A 56 0.40 -14.71 -7.78
CA LEU A 56 -0.66 -15.58 -7.26
C LEU A 56 -1.93 -15.52 -8.14
N ILE A 57 -2.33 -14.33 -8.60
CA ILE A 57 -3.43 -14.14 -9.55
C ILE A 57 -3.16 -14.91 -10.84
N ALA A 58 -1.95 -14.81 -11.42
CA ALA A 58 -1.58 -15.53 -12.64
C ALA A 58 -1.73 -17.07 -12.51
N ARG A 59 -1.72 -17.60 -11.28
CA ARG A 59 -1.89 -19.02 -10.96
C ARG A 59 -3.31 -19.37 -10.47
N GLY A 60 -4.25 -18.43 -10.49
CA GLY A 60 -5.63 -18.61 -10.01
C GLY A 60 -5.80 -18.59 -8.49
N ASN A 61 -4.77 -18.22 -7.72
CA ASN A 61 -4.81 -18.29 -6.25
C ASN A 61 -5.18 -16.92 -5.65
N PHE A 62 -6.44 -16.53 -5.81
CA PHE A 62 -6.92 -15.18 -5.53
C PHE A 62 -7.02 -14.84 -4.03
N GLU A 63 -7.42 -15.80 -3.20
CA GLU A 63 -7.51 -15.62 -1.74
C GLU A 63 -6.13 -15.32 -1.12
N ARG A 64 -5.10 -16.10 -1.47
CA ARG A 64 -3.73 -15.83 -1.00
C ARG A 64 -3.18 -14.54 -1.60
N ALA A 65 -3.56 -14.19 -2.83
CA ALA A 65 -3.19 -12.91 -3.43
C ALA A 65 -3.73 -11.73 -2.59
N LEU A 66 -4.99 -11.79 -2.14
CA LEU A 66 -5.56 -10.78 -1.25
C LEU A 66 -4.89 -10.78 0.13
N ALA A 67 -4.64 -11.95 0.72
CA ALA A 67 -3.96 -12.06 2.01
C ALA A 67 -2.58 -11.37 1.98
N VAL A 68 -1.82 -11.54 0.89
CA VAL A 68 -0.55 -10.85 0.65
C VAL A 68 -0.72 -9.33 0.57
N VAL A 69 -1.78 -8.81 -0.06
CA VAL A 69 -2.03 -7.36 -0.07
C VAL A 69 -2.37 -6.86 1.34
N ARG A 70 -3.23 -7.58 2.06
CA ARG A 70 -3.69 -7.21 3.42
C ARG A 70 -2.56 -7.16 4.46
N GLN A 71 -1.39 -7.73 4.21
CA GLN A 71 -0.19 -7.56 5.04
C GLN A 71 0.34 -6.11 5.10
N ARG A 72 0.10 -5.30 4.06
CA ARG A 72 0.66 -3.94 3.89
C ARG A 72 -0.34 -2.92 3.37
N ASN A 73 -1.59 -3.31 3.20
CA ASN A 73 -2.68 -2.44 2.79
C ASN A 73 -3.99 -3.05 3.30
N PRO A 74 -4.55 -2.53 4.41
CA PRO A 74 -5.81 -3.05 4.96
C PRO A 74 -7.05 -2.59 4.16
N LEU A 75 -6.88 -1.75 3.15
CA LEU A 75 -7.94 -1.19 2.29
C LEU A 75 -7.70 -1.55 0.78
N PRO A 76 -7.54 -2.84 0.41
CA PRO A 76 -7.20 -3.26 -0.95
C PRO A 76 -8.24 -2.91 -2.00
N GLY A 77 -9.54 -3.01 -1.71
CA GLY A 77 -10.66 -2.71 -2.62
C GLY A 77 -10.82 -1.22 -2.89
N ILE A 78 -10.66 -0.39 -1.85
CA ILE A 78 -10.56 1.07 -1.98
C ILE A 78 -9.33 1.43 -2.84
N CYS A 79 -8.16 0.87 -2.52
CA CYS A 79 -6.93 1.09 -3.29
C CYS A 79 -6.90 0.39 -4.68
N GLY A 80 -7.89 -0.46 -4.97
CA GLY A 80 -8.17 -0.98 -6.31
C GLY A 80 -8.90 0.03 -7.18
N ARG A 81 -9.54 1.03 -6.58
CA ARG A 81 -10.34 2.04 -7.26
C ARG A 81 -9.62 3.38 -7.34
N VAL A 82 -9.20 3.93 -6.20
CA VAL A 82 -8.77 5.35 -6.09
C VAL A 82 -7.26 5.55 -5.96
N CYS A 83 -6.46 4.48 -6.09
CA CYS A 83 -5.00 4.62 -6.03
C CYS A 83 -4.44 5.25 -7.32
N THR A 84 -3.55 6.22 -7.16
CA THR A 84 -2.73 6.84 -8.23
C THR A 84 -1.61 5.91 -8.74
N HIS A 85 -1.64 4.63 -8.36
CA HIS A 85 -0.88 3.54 -8.96
C HIS A 85 0.62 3.82 -9.23
N PRO A 86 1.40 4.39 -8.29
CA PRO A 86 2.83 4.66 -8.51
C PRO A 86 3.63 3.37 -8.82
N CYS A 87 3.15 2.22 -8.34
CA CYS A 87 3.64 0.90 -8.68
C CYS A 87 3.53 0.52 -10.18
N GLU A 88 2.64 1.16 -10.96
CA GLU A 88 2.56 1.00 -12.41
C GLU A 88 3.49 1.96 -13.15
N ALA A 89 3.72 3.16 -12.62
CA ALA A 89 4.68 4.12 -13.17
C ALA A 89 6.11 3.54 -13.16
N GLU A 90 6.49 2.85 -12.08
CA GLU A 90 7.79 2.16 -11.96
C GLU A 90 7.82 0.77 -12.66
N CYS A 91 6.79 0.39 -13.43
CA CYS A 91 6.68 -0.97 -13.96
C CYS A 91 7.59 -1.17 -15.19
N ARG A 92 8.70 -1.91 -15.02
CA ARG A 92 9.61 -2.34 -16.10
C ARG A 92 8.95 -3.02 -17.32
N ARG A 93 7.67 -3.42 -17.26
CA ARG A 93 6.93 -3.88 -18.45
C ARG A 93 6.76 -2.77 -19.50
N ALA A 94 6.76 -1.50 -19.08
CA ALA A 94 6.76 -0.33 -19.95
C ALA A 94 7.99 -0.22 -20.87
N GLU A 95 9.07 -0.96 -20.59
CA GLU A 95 10.24 -1.06 -21.48
C GLU A 95 9.95 -1.93 -22.73
N ILE A 96 8.82 -2.64 -22.76
CA ILE A 96 8.46 -3.63 -23.81
C ILE A 96 7.09 -3.33 -24.41
N ASP A 97 6.08 -3.02 -23.58
CA ASP A 97 4.77 -2.56 -24.02
C ASP A 97 4.15 -1.59 -22.98
N GLU A 98 3.09 -1.98 -22.29
CA GLU A 98 2.42 -1.13 -21.29
C GLU A 98 2.64 -1.70 -19.88
N PRO A 99 2.62 -0.88 -18.81
CA PRO A 99 2.57 -1.37 -17.44
C PRO A 99 1.54 -2.50 -17.22
N VAL A 100 1.83 -3.38 -16.28
CA VAL A 100 0.82 -4.32 -15.76
C VAL A 100 -0.25 -3.50 -15.05
N ALA A 101 -1.54 -3.81 -15.25
CA ALA A 101 -2.65 -3.14 -14.58
C ALA A 101 -2.79 -3.54 -13.10
N ILE A 102 -1.75 -3.28 -12.31
CA ILE A 102 -1.60 -3.60 -10.90
C ILE A 102 -2.77 -3.05 -10.05
N ARG A 103 -3.31 -1.87 -10.38
CA ARG A 103 -4.51 -1.31 -9.74
C ARG A 103 -5.73 -2.20 -9.96
N GLN A 104 -5.99 -2.60 -11.21
CA GLN A 104 -7.12 -3.48 -11.56
C GLN A 104 -6.97 -4.89 -11.01
N LEU A 105 -5.74 -5.43 -11.01
CA LEU A 105 -5.44 -6.72 -10.40
C LEU A 105 -5.72 -6.70 -8.89
N LYS A 106 -5.39 -5.59 -8.20
CA LYS A 106 -5.72 -5.39 -6.77
C LYS A 106 -7.24 -5.29 -6.54
N ARG A 107 -7.93 -4.54 -7.40
CA ARG A 107 -9.39 -4.42 -7.36
C ARG A 107 -10.07 -5.77 -7.52
N PHE A 108 -9.69 -6.52 -8.55
CA PHE A 108 -10.23 -7.84 -8.84
C PHE A 108 -10.12 -8.79 -7.64
N ILE A 109 -8.96 -8.89 -6.97
CA ILE A 109 -8.83 -9.80 -5.82
C ILE A 109 -9.57 -9.34 -4.56
N ALA A 110 -9.83 -8.05 -4.41
CA ALA A 110 -10.70 -7.55 -3.35
C ALA A 110 -12.17 -7.88 -3.66
N ASP A 111 -12.63 -7.58 -4.88
CA ASP A 111 -14.00 -7.80 -5.34
C ASP A 111 -14.34 -9.30 -5.48
N TYR A 112 -13.36 -10.15 -5.82
CA TYR A 112 -13.51 -11.62 -5.83
C TYR A 112 -13.73 -12.19 -4.41
N ALA A 113 -13.21 -11.50 -3.40
CA ALA A 113 -13.16 -11.96 -2.02
C ALA A 113 -14.23 -11.32 -1.12
N LEU A 114 -15.32 -10.82 -1.70
CA LEU A 114 -16.50 -10.33 -0.98
C LEU A 114 -17.17 -11.39 -0.08
N HIS A 115 -16.74 -12.66 -0.18
CA HIS A 115 -17.14 -13.77 0.69
C HIS A 115 -15.96 -14.45 1.40
N ALA A 116 -14.75 -13.87 1.37
CA ALA A 116 -13.63 -14.40 2.15
C ALA A 116 -13.84 -14.14 3.64
N ALA A 117 -13.26 -15.00 4.48
CA ALA A 117 -13.34 -14.87 5.94
C ALA A 117 -12.93 -13.45 6.40
N PRO A 118 -13.59 -12.90 7.44
CA PRO A 118 -13.21 -11.60 8.00
C PRO A 118 -11.76 -11.61 8.47
N ALA A 119 -11.14 -10.43 8.54
CA ALA A 119 -9.76 -10.36 9.01
C ALA A 119 -9.68 -10.74 10.51
N GLU A 120 -9.11 -11.90 10.79
CA GLU A 120 -8.88 -12.38 12.15
C GLU A 120 -7.56 -11.82 12.72
N LEU A 121 -7.49 -11.84 14.05
CA LEU A 121 -6.24 -11.70 14.78
C LEU A 121 -5.45 -13.01 14.70
N PRO A 122 -4.12 -12.97 14.57
CA PRO A 122 -3.29 -14.15 14.84
C PRO A 122 -3.64 -14.77 16.20
N PRO A 123 -3.76 -16.11 16.33
CA PRO A 123 -4.09 -16.76 17.60
C PRO A 123 -3.19 -16.31 18.76
N ASP A 124 -1.89 -16.18 18.48
CA ASP A 124 -0.85 -15.79 19.45
C ASP A 124 -0.66 -14.26 19.55
N THR A 125 -1.68 -13.46 19.21
CA THR A 125 -1.59 -12.00 19.36
C THR A 125 -1.33 -11.64 20.82
N PRO A 126 -0.24 -10.92 21.16
CA PRO A 126 0.05 -10.53 22.53
C PRO A 126 -1.12 -9.78 23.17
N LYS A 127 -1.28 -9.88 24.48
CA LYS A 127 -2.22 -9.03 25.24
C LYS A 127 -1.42 -7.96 25.96
N ARG A 128 -1.67 -6.69 25.63
CA ARG A 128 -0.99 -5.54 26.23
C ARG A 128 -1.97 -4.76 27.11
N PRO A 129 -1.58 -4.34 28.33
CA PRO A 129 -2.47 -3.62 29.24
C PRO A 129 -2.75 -2.18 28.77
N GLU A 130 -1.92 -1.62 27.90
CA GLU A 130 -2.07 -0.24 27.43
C GLU A 130 -3.23 -0.06 26.44
N LYS A 131 -3.99 1.03 26.64
CA LYS A 131 -5.03 1.50 25.72
C LYS A 131 -4.49 2.60 24.82
N ILE A 132 -4.82 2.57 23.53
CA ILE A 132 -4.40 3.56 22.52
C ILE A 132 -5.63 4.22 21.92
N ALA A 133 -5.61 5.55 21.82
CA ALA A 133 -6.63 6.30 21.11
C ALA A 133 -6.15 6.70 19.71
N VAL A 134 -7.04 6.67 18.73
CA VAL A 134 -6.79 7.06 17.34
C VAL A 134 -7.78 8.14 16.95
N ILE A 135 -7.30 9.32 16.54
CA ILE A 135 -8.15 10.46 16.19
C ILE A 135 -8.29 10.55 14.68
N GLY A 136 -9.52 10.41 14.20
CA GLY A 136 -9.88 10.39 12.79
C GLY A 136 -9.87 8.97 12.20
N SER A 137 -10.98 8.58 11.60
CA SER A 137 -11.17 7.26 10.95
C SER A 137 -10.79 7.25 9.46
N GLY A 138 -9.92 8.17 9.03
CA GLY A 138 -9.37 8.15 7.67
C GLY A 138 -8.41 6.98 7.44
N PRO A 139 -7.88 6.80 6.21
CA PRO A 139 -7.01 5.68 5.87
C PRO A 139 -5.79 5.50 6.79
N ALA A 140 -5.20 6.62 7.25
CA ALA A 140 -4.10 6.61 8.20
C ALA A 140 -4.52 6.06 9.58
N GLY A 141 -5.64 6.55 10.13
CA GLY A 141 -6.16 6.12 11.42
C GLY A 141 -6.60 4.65 11.42
N LEU A 142 -7.34 4.23 10.39
CA LEU A 142 -7.74 2.82 10.20
C LEU A 142 -6.52 1.88 10.10
N THR A 143 -5.48 2.30 9.38
CA THR A 143 -4.24 1.51 9.26
C THR A 143 -3.49 1.44 10.58
N ALA A 144 -3.29 2.57 11.26
CA ALA A 144 -2.63 2.59 12.56
C ALA A 144 -3.39 1.75 13.59
N ALA A 145 -4.72 1.82 13.61
CA ALA A 145 -5.56 1.04 14.50
C ALA A 145 -5.46 -0.47 14.23
N SER A 146 -5.50 -0.89 12.95
CA SER A 146 -5.27 -2.28 12.54
C SER A 146 -3.91 -2.80 13.04
N ASP A 147 -2.83 -2.05 12.80
CA ASP A 147 -1.48 -2.45 13.19
C ASP A 147 -1.33 -2.55 14.71
N LEU A 148 -1.74 -1.51 15.45
CA LEU A 148 -1.71 -1.49 16.92
C LEU A 148 -2.54 -2.62 17.53
N ARG A 149 -3.70 -2.92 16.94
CA ARG A 149 -4.56 -4.02 17.40
C ARG A 149 -3.91 -5.39 17.19
N ARG A 150 -3.18 -5.57 16.09
CA ARG A 150 -2.35 -6.76 15.81
C ARG A 150 -1.06 -6.83 16.65
N MET A 151 -0.57 -5.70 17.16
CA MET A 151 0.53 -5.65 18.14
C MET A 151 0.08 -5.96 19.58
N GLY A 152 -1.23 -6.09 19.82
CA GLY A 152 -1.81 -6.55 21.07
C GLY A 152 -2.47 -5.49 21.95
N TYR A 153 -2.52 -4.24 21.49
CA TYR A 153 -3.12 -3.14 22.23
C TYR A 153 -4.65 -3.14 22.17
N ALA A 154 -5.31 -2.62 23.21
CA ALA A 154 -6.69 -2.18 23.11
C ALA A 154 -6.75 -0.83 22.38
N VAL A 155 -7.58 -0.70 21.34
CA VAL A 155 -7.61 0.49 20.47
C VAL A 155 -9.02 1.04 20.32
N THR A 156 -9.16 2.35 20.50
CA THR A 156 -10.40 3.10 20.32
C THR A 156 -10.20 4.21 19.28
N ILE A 157 -11.00 4.22 18.22
CA ILE A 157 -11.02 5.27 17.19
C ILE A 157 -12.10 6.30 17.56
N PHE A 158 -11.73 7.57 17.63
CA PHE A 158 -12.64 8.70 17.76
C PHE A 158 -12.83 9.38 16.41
N GLU A 159 -14.07 9.42 15.92
CA GLU A 159 -14.45 10.05 14.66
C GLU A 159 -15.43 11.20 14.91
N ALA A 160 -15.13 12.38 14.35
CA ALA A 160 -15.94 13.58 14.52
C ALA A 160 -17.24 13.55 13.70
N GLN A 161 -17.30 12.79 12.61
CA GLN A 161 -18.49 12.59 11.79
C GLN A 161 -19.34 11.40 12.26
N ASN A 162 -20.54 11.24 11.68
CA ASN A 162 -21.46 10.14 11.99
C ASN A 162 -21.13 8.81 11.28
N LYS A 163 -20.17 8.80 10.36
CA LYS A 163 -19.66 7.60 9.67
C LYS A 163 -18.13 7.61 9.60
N ALA A 164 -17.55 6.43 9.74
CA ALA A 164 -16.11 6.22 9.58
C ALA A 164 -15.64 6.27 8.11
N GLY A 165 -14.34 6.49 7.90
CA GLY A 165 -13.67 6.46 6.59
C GLY A 165 -13.08 7.79 6.14
N GLY A 166 -13.37 8.89 6.83
CA GLY A 166 -12.87 10.23 6.49
C GLY A 166 -13.17 10.61 5.02
N MET A 167 -12.17 11.13 4.32
CA MET A 167 -12.33 11.58 2.92
C MET A 167 -12.74 10.47 1.93
N LEU A 168 -12.59 9.19 2.27
CA LEU A 168 -13.13 8.09 1.46
C LEU A 168 -14.66 8.19 1.30
N VAL A 169 -15.36 8.53 2.39
CA VAL A 169 -16.81 8.72 2.41
C VAL A 169 -17.20 10.14 2.03
N TRP A 170 -16.48 11.13 2.57
CA TRP A 170 -16.91 12.53 2.51
C TRP A 170 -16.38 13.33 1.32
N GLY A 171 -15.28 12.88 0.69
CA GLY A 171 -14.63 13.58 -0.41
C GLY A 171 -14.64 12.83 -1.75
N ILE A 172 -14.68 11.50 -1.76
CA ILE A 172 -14.67 10.71 -3.00
C ILE A 172 -16.11 10.34 -3.40
N PRO A 173 -16.54 10.56 -4.66
CA PRO A 173 -17.91 10.27 -5.09
C PRO A 173 -18.15 8.76 -5.32
N PRO A 174 -19.39 8.25 -5.13
CA PRO A 174 -19.70 6.83 -5.23
C PRO A 174 -19.36 6.17 -6.57
N PHE A 175 -19.43 6.92 -7.68
CA PHE A 175 -19.12 6.41 -9.02
C PHE A 175 -17.62 6.08 -9.23
N ARG A 176 -16.74 6.58 -8.34
CA ARG A 176 -15.33 6.19 -8.23
C ARG A 176 -15.08 5.23 -7.07
N LEU A 177 -15.80 5.38 -5.96
CA LEU A 177 -15.63 4.57 -4.76
C LEU A 177 -16.98 4.21 -4.11
N PRO A 178 -17.55 3.04 -4.44
CA PRO A 178 -18.83 2.58 -3.92
C PRO A 178 -18.86 2.51 -2.40
N ARG A 179 -20.01 2.87 -1.80
CA ARG A 179 -20.13 2.97 -0.34
C ARG A 179 -20.08 1.62 0.37
N ASN A 180 -20.64 0.57 -0.23
CA ASN A 180 -20.55 -0.79 0.32
C ASN A 180 -19.09 -1.25 0.45
N VAL A 181 -18.24 -0.98 -0.56
CA VAL A 181 -16.80 -1.34 -0.52
C VAL A 181 -16.08 -0.62 0.62
N ILE A 182 -16.40 0.65 0.89
CA ILE A 182 -15.84 1.37 2.04
C ILE A 182 -16.32 0.74 3.35
N GLU A 183 -17.61 0.48 3.48
CA GLU A 183 -18.23 -0.05 4.70
C GLU A 183 -17.72 -1.48 4.99
N GLU A 184 -17.60 -2.35 3.99
CA GLU A 184 -17.06 -3.70 4.08
C GLU A 184 -15.58 -3.72 4.53
N GLU A 185 -14.72 -2.88 3.94
CA GLU A 185 -13.29 -2.85 4.31
C GLU A 185 -13.06 -2.23 5.69
N ILE A 186 -13.83 -1.20 6.07
CA ILE A 186 -13.81 -0.65 7.44
C ILE A 186 -14.30 -1.69 8.44
N ASN A 187 -15.42 -2.38 8.17
CA ASN A 187 -15.93 -3.43 9.05
C ASN A 187 -14.91 -4.57 9.19
N SER A 188 -14.22 -4.96 8.11
CA SER A 188 -13.14 -5.95 8.19
C SER A 188 -11.97 -5.50 9.09
N ILE A 189 -11.74 -4.21 9.29
CA ILE A 189 -10.74 -3.69 10.24
C ILE A 189 -11.31 -3.69 11.67
N LEU A 190 -12.54 -3.21 11.85
CA LEU A 190 -13.20 -3.15 13.16
C LEU A 190 -13.40 -4.55 13.78
N ASN A 191 -13.62 -5.57 12.94
CA ASN A 191 -13.71 -6.98 13.33
C ASN A 191 -12.44 -7.54 14.01
N LEU A 192 -11.30 -6.82 13.97
CA LEU A 192 -10.14 -7.11 14.82
C LEU A 192 -10.39 -6.80 16.31
N GLY A 193 -11.58 -6.34 16.68
CA GLY A 193 -11.93 -5.90 18.02
C GLY A 193 -11.36 -4.51 18.32
N ILE A 194 -11.59 -3.57 17.39
CA ILE A 194 -11.27 -2.14 17.54
C ILE A 194 -12.58 -1.41 17.85
N GLU A 195 -12.57 -0.60 18.90
CA GLU A 195 -13.72 0.24 19.27
C GLU A 195 -13.80 1.47 18.34
N LEU A 196 -14.99 1.86 17.92
CA LEU A 196 -15.24 3.05 17.11
C LEU A 196 -16.31 3.92 17.78
N ILE A 197 -15.96 5.16 18.09
CA ILE A 197 -16.85 6.16 18.67
C ILE A 197 -17.02 7.31 17.67
N VAL A 198 -18.18 7.36 17.02
CA VAL A 198 -18.58 8.40 16.05
C VAL A 198 -19.16 9.64 16.73
N ASN A 199 -19.37 10.72 15.96
CA ASN A 199 -19.86 12.03 16.42
C ASN A 199 -19.06 12.65 17.58
N THR A 200 -17.81 12.20 17.77
CA THR A 200 -16.98 12.56 18.92
C THR A 200 -15.75 13.31 18.44
N ARG A 201 -15.83 14.64 18.51
CA ARG A 201 -14.76 15.54 18.12
C ARG A 201 -13.75 15.69 19.26
N ILE A 202 -12.48 15.45 18.95
CA ILE A 202 -11.34 15.66 19.86
C ILE A 202 -10.49 16.79 19.26
N ASP A 203 -10.40 17.93 19.93
CA ASP A 203 -9.63 19.11 19.47
C ASP A 203 -8.24 19.21 20.09
N ASP A 204 -8.00 18.57 21.24
CA ASP A 204 -6.67 18.44 21.88
C ASP A 204 -6.44 17.00 22.38
N PRO A 205 -5.39 16.28 21.92
CA PRO A 205 -5.11 14.93 22.38
C PRO A 205 -4.77 14.85 23.87
N ARG A 206 -4.36 15.95 24.51
CA ARG A 206 -3.98 16.01 25.94
C ARG A 206 -5.10 15.60 26.89
N GLN A 207 -6.37 15.76 26.50
CA GLN A 207 -7.50 15.35 27.34
C GLN A 207 -7.53 13.83 27.58
N LEU A 208 -7.22 13.04 26.55
CA LEU A 208 -7.29 11.58 26.57
C LEU A 208 -6.26 10.93 27.52
N ARG A 209 -5.24 11.67 27.97
CA ARG A 209 -4.34 11.18 29.02
C ARG A 209 -5.05 10.97 30.35
N LYS A 210 -6.06 11.79 30.64
CA LYS A 210 -6.88 11.68 31.85
C LYS A 210 -7.82 10.47 31.78
N ASP A 211 -8.22 10.10 30.58
CA ASP A 211 -9.11 8.96 30.30
C ASP A 211 -8.35 7.61 30.25
N GLY A 212 -7.05 7.61 30.60
CA GLY A 212 -6.24 6.41 30.74
C GLY A 212 -5.54 5.93 29.45
N TYR A 213 -5.53 6.72 28.38
CA TYR A 213 -4.82 6.34 27.15
C TYR A 213 -3.30 6.51 27.29
N ALA A 214 -2.57 5.44 26.97
CA ALA A 214 -1.11 5.37 27.08
C ALA A 214 -0.40 6.15 25.96
N ALA A 215 -1.02 6.22 24.77
CA ALA A 215 -0.57 7.01 23.63
C ALA A 215 -1.77 7.40 22.73
N VAL A 216 -1.56 8.38 21.86
CA VAL A 216 -2.54 8.84 20.85
C VAL A 216 -1.92 8.87 19.46
N PHE A 217 -2.62 8.31 18.47
CA PHE A 217 -2.37 8.60 17.06
C PHE A 217 -3.26 9.74 16.59
N TRP A 218 -2.66 10.88 16.24
CA TRP A 218 -3.35 12.10 15.85
C TRP A 218 -3.42 12.24 14.32
N ALA A 219 -4.56 11.85 13.73
CA ALA A 219 -4.76 11.85 12.27
C ALA A 219 -6.07 12.51 11.80
N PRO A 220 -6.40 13.76 12.23
CA PRO A 220 -7.64 14.43 11.85
C PRO A 220 -7.71 14.83 10.36
N GLY A 221 -6.58 14.82 9.64
CA GLY A 221 -6.49 15.20 8.23
C GLY A 221 -6.65 16.70 7.95
N CYS A 222 -6.82 17.06 6.68
CA CYS A 222 -6.94 18.45 6.22
C CYS A 222 -8.40 18.89 6.06
N GLN A 223 -9.07 19.18 7.17
CA GLN A 223 -10.51 19.51 7.18
C GLN A 223 -10.86 20.96 6.77
N GLN A 224 -9.88 21.78 6.34
CA GLN A 224 -10.13 23.18 5.95
C GLN A 224 -9.68 23.46 4.52
N SER A 225 -10.61 23.86 3.66
CA SER A 225 -10.30 24.28 2.27
C SER A 225 -9.49 25.57 2.21
N ILE A 226 -8.57 25.66 1.23
CA ILE A 226 -7.80 26.87 0.94
C ILE A 226 -8.68 27.84 0.16
N LYS A 227 -8.67 29.11 0.58
CA LYS A 227 -9.44 30.22 -0.01
C LYS A 227 -8.64 30.93 -1.11
N LEU A 228 -9.34 31.57 -2.05
CA LEU A 228 -8.75 32.50 -3.02
C LEU A 228 -8.24 33.77 -2.34
N GLY A 229 -8.88 34.19 -1.24
CA GLY A 229 -8.60 35.46 -0.58
C GLY A 229 -9.15 36.67 -1.35
N LEU A 230 -10.16 36.45 -2.19
CA LEU A 230 -10.85 37.51 -2.92
C LEU A 230 -12.04 38.04 -2.11
N PRO A 231 -12.43 39.31 -2.27
CA PRO A 231 -13.63 39.86 -1.62
C PRO A 231 -14.88 39.02 -1.90
N PHE A 232 -15.76 38.93 -0.90
CA PHE A 232 -17.06 38.23 -0.94
C PHE A 232 -17.02 36.69 -1.00
N GLU A 233 -15.85 36.03 -1.03
CA GLU A 233 -15.71 34.57 -1.17
C GLU A 233 -16.56 33.72 -0.20
N ASP A 234 -16.74 34.19 1.04
CA ASP A 234 -17.47 33.48 2.11
C ASP A 234 -18.96 33.86 2.23
N ASN A 235 -19.42 34.90 1.51
CA ASN A 235 -20.70 35.58 1.78
C ASN A 235 -21.65 35.62 0.57
N LEU A 236 -21.42 34.81 -0.47
CA LEU A 236 -22.24 34.79 -1.69
C LEU A 236 -23.02 33.48 -1.84
N GLU A 237 -24.33 33.61 -2.09
CA GLU A 237 -25.14 32.48 -2.52
C GLU A 237 -24.62 31.94 -3.87
N GLY A 238 -24.42 30.63 -3.95
CA GLY A 238 -23.87 29.95 -5.13
C GLY A 238 -22.34 29.79 -5.13
N VAL A 239 -21.61 30.35 -4.15
CA VAL A 239 -20.18 30.05 -3.94
C VAL A 239 -20.03 28.99 -2.84
N ILE A 240 -19.31 27.91 -3.13
CA ILE A 240 -19.08 26.81 -2.19
C ILE A 240 -17.69 26.20 -2.39
N ASP A 241 -17.06 25.69 -1.34
CA ASP A 241 -15.79 24.97 -1.49
C ASP A 241 -16.01 23.47 -1.77
N SER A 242 -15.05 22.84 -2.46
CA SER A 242 -15.17 21.45 -2.92
C SER A 242 -15.42 20.42 -1.81
N LEU A 243 -14.89 20.60 -0.59
CA LEU A 243 -15.18 19.68 0.52
C LEU A 243 -16.64 19.80 0.95
N SER A 244 -17.11 21.02 1.19
CA SER A 244 -18.50 21.28 1.56
C SER A 244 -19.46 20.80 0.46
N PHE A 245 -19.15 21.08 -0.81
CA PHE A 245 -19.96 20.66 -1.96
C PHE A 245 -20.09 19.14 -2.07
N LEU A 246 -18.97 18.41 -2.08
CA LEU A 246 -18.96 16.95 -2.23
C LEU A 246 -19.65 16.25 -1.06
N LYS A 247 -19.44 16.76 0.16
CA LYS A 247 -20.16 16.29 1.36
C LYS A 247 -21.67 16.55 1.26
N MET A 248 -22.08 17.78 0.95
CA MET A 248 -23.51 18.14 0.88
C MET A 248 -24.24 17.43 -0.26
N ALA A 249 -23.58 17.19 -1.40
CA ALA A 249 -24.11 16.36 -2.47
C ALA A 249 -24.33 14.90 -2.02
N TYR A 250 -23.35 14.31 -1.33
CA TYR A 250 -23.48 12.95 -0.78
C TYR A 250 -24.55 12.84 0.33
N GLU A 251 -24.71 13.87 1.15
CA GLU A 251 -25.77 13.97 2.17
C GLU A 251 -27.15 14.29 1.57
N GLY A 252 -27.29 14.45 0.25
CA GLY A 252 -28.55 14.80 -0.42
C GLY A 252 -29.02 16.25 -0.17
N LYS A 253 -28.20 17.08 0.47
CA LYS A 253 -28.50 18.50 0.76
C LYS A 253 -28.42 19.40 -0.48
N ILE A 254 -27.70 18.95 -1.52
CA ILE A 254 -27.73 19.56 -2.86
C ILE A 254 -28.34 18.51 -3.80
N GLY A 255 -29.66 18.53 -3.95
CA GLY A 255 -30.39 17.57 -4.79
C GLY A 255 -30.32 17.85 -6.29
N SER A 256 -30.08 19.11 -6.68
CA SER A 256 -29.88 19.49 -8.08
C SER A 256 -29.08 20.79 -8.19
N LEU A 257 -28.39 20.98 -9.32
CA LEU A 257 -27.77 22.24 -9.74
C LEU A 257 -28.43 22.71 -11.03
N ILE A 258 -28.94 23.94 -11.02
CA ILE A 258 -29.52 24.59 -12.20
C ILE A 258 -28.52 25.64 -12.69
N GLY A 259 -28.33 25.70 -14.01
CA GLY A 259 -27.43 26.64 -14.66
C GLY A 259 -26.00 26.13 -14.82
N ARG A 260 -25.10 27.09 -15.04
CA ARG A 260 -23.68 26.92 -15.33
C ARG A 260 -22.85 26.92 -14.05
N VAL A 261 -21.90 25.99 -13.99
CA VAL A 261 -21.01 25.79 -12.84
C VAL A 261 -19.57 26.01 -13.24
N LEU A 262 -18.86 26.91 -12.55
CA LEU A 262 -17.41 27.10 -12.70
C LEU A 262 -16.68 26.45 -11.53
N VAL A 263 -15.76 25.52 -11.82
CA VAL A 263 -14.96 24.83 -10.80
C VAL A 263 -13.51 25.32 -10.87
N ILE A 264 -13.05 25.99 -9.81
CA ILE A 264 -11.74 26.64 -9.77
C ILE A 264 -10.72 25.68 -9.16
N GLY A 265 -9.89 25.05 -10.00
CA GLY A 265 -8.91 24.08 -9.56
C GLY A 265 -8.42 23.15 -10.67
N GLY A 266 -7.61 22.16 -10.32
CA GLY A 266 -7.10 21.15 -11.27
C GLY A 266 -6.59 19.85 -10.65
N GLY A 267 -6.77 19.66 -9.34
CA GLY A 267 -6.54 18.38 -8.66
C GLY A 267 -7.80 17.53 -8.61
N ASP A 268 -7.72 16.31 -8.05
CA ASP A 268 -8.82 15.34 -8.07
C ASP A 268 -10.14 15.91 -7.50
N SER A 269 -10.10 16.70 -6.42
CA SER A 269 -11.30 17.36 -5.86
C SER A 269 -12.02 18.30 -6.84
N ALA A 270 -11.30 18.90 -7.80
CA ALA A 270 -11.91 19.72 -8.85
C ALA A 270 -12.59 18.85 -9.91
N ILE A 271 -11.95 17.75 -10.30
CA ILE A 271 -12.51 16.77 -11.24
C ILE A 271 -13.76 16.11 -10.64
N ASP A 272 -13.68 15.65 -9.40
CA ASP A 272 -14.80 15.03 -8.69
C ASP A 272 -15.96 16.03 -8.54
N SER A 273 -15.68 17.28 -8.15
CA SER A 273 -16.71 18.33 -8.05
C SER A 273 -17.40 18.58 -9.38
N ALA A 274 -16.64 18.69 -10.49
CA ALA A 274 -17.22 18.92 -11.81
C ALA A 274 -18.09 17.76 -12.30
N ARG A 275 -17.65 16.52 -12.05
CA ARG A 275 -18.38 15.31 -12.45
C ARG A 275 -19.60 15.02 -11.57
N VAL A 276 -19.56 15.39 -10.29
CA VAL A 276 -20.74 15.43 -9.42
C VAL A 276 -21.71 16.52 -9.88
N ALA A 277 -21.23 17.73 -10.20
CA ALA A 277 -22.08 18.82 -10.67
C ALA A 277 -22.87 18.46 -11.96
N LYS A 278 -22.23 17.76 -12.91
CA LYS A 278 -22.92 17.20 -14.09
C LYS A 278 -24.06 16.25 -13.72
N ARG A 279 -23.84 15.35 -12.74
CA ARG A 279 -24.85 14.36 -12.27
C ARG A 279 -26.00 15.00 -11.51
N LEU A 280 -25.75 16.16 -10.88
CA LEU A 280 -26.78 16.99 -10.25
C LEU A 280 -27.57 17.86 -11.26
N GLY A 281 -27.32 17.74 -12.56
CA GLY A 281 -28.13 18.38 -13.61
C GLY A 281 -27.63 19.73 -14.13
N ALA A 282 -26.41 20.15 -13.76
CA ALA A 282 -25.82 21.39 -14.27
C ALA A 282 -25.77 21.41 -15.81
N SER A 283 -26.25 22.50 -16.42
CA SER A 283 -26.37 22.61 -17.89
C SER A 283 -25.00 22.68 -18.57
N GLU A 284 -24.10 23.50 -18.03
CA GLU A 284 -22.69 23.53 -18.39
C GLU A 284 -21.81 23.44 -17.14
N VAL A 285 -20.71 22.70 -17.22
CA VAL A 285 -19.70 22.64 -16.17
C VAL A 285 -18.34 22.93 -16.80
N VAL A 286 -17.64 23.91 -16.25
CA VAL A 286 -16.34 24.38 -16.76
C VAL A 286 -15.32 24.38 -15.63
N ILE A 287 -14.19 23.70 -15.82
CA ILE A 287 -13.03 23.79 -14.93
C ILE A 287 -12.17 24.97 -15.36
N VAL A 288 -11.94 25.91 -14.44
CA VAL A 288 -11.08 27.09 -14.63
C VAL A 288 -9.74 26.79 -13.97
N TYR A 289 -8.68 26.67 -14.77
CA TYR A 289 -7.35 26.30 -14.29
C TYR A 289 -6.25 27.26 -14.74
N ARG A 290 -5.50 27.78 -13.77
CA ARG A 290 -4.45 28.80 -13.97
C ARG A 290 -3.18 28.32 -14.67
N ARG A 291 -3.06 27.04 -15.02
CA ARG A 291 -1.93 26.47 -15.78
C ARG A 291 -2.44 25.68 -16.99
N THR A 292 -1.56 24.98 -17.72
CA THR A 292 -1.99 24.08 -18.80
C THR A 292 -2.43 22.71 -18.25
N ARG A 293 -2.99 21.87 -19.13
CA ARG A 293 -3.26 20.45 -18.86
C ARG A 293 -2.05 19.70 -18.28
N THR A 294 -0.84 20.03 -18.73
CA THR A 294 0.40 19.33 -18.34
C THR A 294 0.71 19.47 -16.85
N GLU A 295 0.37 20.61 -16.23
CA GLU A 295 0.62 20.85 -14.81
C GLU A 295 -0.56 20.50 -13.89
N MET A 296 -1.62 19.88 -14.41
CA MET A 296 -2.76 19.44 -13.60
C MET A 296 -2.36 18.32 -12.63
N PRO A 297 -2.62 18.47 -11.31
CA PRO A 297 -2.33 17.40 -10.34
C PRO A 297 -3.26 16.19 -10.39
N ALA A 298 -4.44 16.30 -11.02
CA ALA A 298 -5.41 15.20 -11.09
C ALA A 298 -4.91 14.03 -11.95
N ALA A 299 -5.40 12.82 -11.66
CA ALA A 299 -5.07 11.64 -12.47
C ALA A 299 -5.52 11.81 -13.93
N LYS A 300 -4.67 11.42 -14.89
CA LYS A 300 -4.89 11.65 -16.33
C LYS A 300 -6.16 10.98 -16.84
N GLU A 301 -6.47 9.81 -16.30
CA GLU A 301 -7.66 9.02 -16.60
C GLU A 301 -8.94 9.76 -16.16
N GLU A 302 -8.89 10.45 -15.02
CA GLU A 302 -10.03 11.19 -14.46
C GLU A 302 -10.27 12.52 -15.20
N ILE A 303 -9.20 13.21 -15.62
CA ILE A 303 -9.29 14.37 -16.53
C ILE A 303 -9.98 13.95 -17.83
N SER A 304 -9.54 12.84 -18.42
CA SER A 304 -10.08 12.34 -19.70
C SER A 304 -11.53 11.88 -19.54
N ALA A 305 -11.87 11.20 -18.44
CA ALA A 305 -13.25 10.81 -18.12
C ALA A 305 -14.19 12.01 -17.88
N ALA A 306 -13.67 13.13 -17.36
CA ALA A 306 -14.44 14.37 -17.23
C ALA A 306 -14.75 15.02 -18.59
N GLU A 307 -13.77 15.04 -19.50
CA GLU A 307 -13.97 15.52 -20.88
C GLU A 307 -14.97 14.66 -21.66
N GLU A 308 -14.87 13.33 -21.53
CA GLU A 308 -15.86 12.38 -22.08
C GLU A 308 -17.28 12.64 -21.55
N GLU A 309 -17.42 13.07 -20.29
CA GLU A 309 -18.69 13.45 -19.65
C GLU A 309 -19.13 14.90 -19.99
N GLY A 310 -18.42 15.59 -20.89
CA GLY A 310 -18.76 16.93 -21.36
C GLY A 310 -18.47 18.04 -20.35
N VAL A 311 -17.48 17.85 -19.47
CA VAL A 311 -16.87 18.93 -18.68
C VAL A 311 -15.89 19.69 -19.57
N ARG A 312 -16.04 21.02 -19.65
CA ARG A 312 -15.12 21.90 -20.38
C ARG A 312 -13.94 22.30 -19.51
N PHE A 313 -12.81 22.63 -20.15
CA PHE A 313 -11.60 23.11 -19.48
C PHE A 313 -11.16 24.45 -20.07
N GLU A 314 -11.03 25.46 -19.23
CA GLU A 314 -10.50 26.77 -19.56
C GLU A 314 -9.14 26.92 -18.86
N PHE A 315 -8.09 26.62 -19.62
CA PHE A 315 -6.70 26.63 -19.18
C PHE A 315 -6.08 28.03 -19.25
N LEU A 316 -5.00 28.23 -18.49
CA LEU A 316 -4.27 29.50 -18.43
C LEU A 316 -5.18 30.69 -18.07
N ILE A 317 -6.15 30.47 -17.20
CA ILE A 317 -7.09 31.49 -16.71
C ILE A 317 -7.18 31.39 -15.18
N GLN A 318 -7.18 32.54 -14.49
CA GLN A 318 -7.37 32.59 -13.03
C GLN A 318 -8.39 33.66 -12.62
N PRO A 319 -9.17 33.43 -11.54
CA PRO A 319 -10.10 34.42 -11.00
C PRO A 319 -9.38 35.61 -10.36
N VAL A 320 -9.95 36.80 -10.52
CA VAL A 320 -9.53 38.08 -9.89
C VAL A 320 -10.72 38.85 -9.30
N GLY A 321 -11.91 38.25 -9.27
CA GLY A 321 -13.09 38.77 -8.59
C GLY A 321 -14.33 37.90 -8.82
N PHE A 322 -15.26 37.92 -7.88
CA PHE A 322 -16.59 37.35 -8.04
C PHE A 322 -17.53 38.42 -8.61
N LEU A 323 -18.34 38.07 -9.59
CA LEU A 323 -19.45 38.89 -10.10
C LEU A 323 -20.71 38.46 -9.36
N HIS A 324 -21.46 39.42 -8.81
CA HIS A 324 -22.65 39.11 -8.03
C HIS A 324 -23.73 40.20 -8.14
N HIS A 325 -24.98 39.81 -7.88
CA HIS A 325 -26.12 40.71 -7.77
C HIS A 325 -26.95 40.33 -6.53
N ASN A 326 -27.28 41.30 -5.67
CA ASN A 326 -28.04 41.09 -4.43
C ASN A 326 -27.54 39.94 -3.54
N GLY A 327 -26.22 39.76 -3.42
CA GLY A 327 -25.61 38.69 -2.61
C GLY A 327 -25.55 37.31 -3.28
N LYS A 328 -26.04 37.17 -4.52
CA LYS A 328 -25.99 35.93 -5.30
C LYS A 328 -24.95 36.02 -6.42
N ILE A 329 -24.18 34.95 -6.62
CA ILE A 329 -23.19 34.87 -7.69
C ILE A 329 -23.84 34.96 -9.08
N THR A 330 -23.19 35.67 -9.99
CA THR A 330 -23.54 35.75 -11.41
C THR A 330 -22.36 35.40 -12.33
N GLY A 331 -21.16 35.21 -11.78
CA GLY A 331 -19.99 34.75 -12.53
C GLY A 331 -18.65 35.08 -11.88
N LEU A 332 -17.59 35.00 -12.67
CA LEU A 332 -16.22 35.36 -12.30
C LEU A 332 -15.66 36.43 -13.24
N ARG A 333 -14.94 37.40 -12.67
CA ARG A 333 -13.93 38.16 -13.43
C ARG A 333 -12.63 37.39 -13.37
N VAL A 334 -12.04 37.11 -14.52
CA VAL A 334 -10.84 36.29 -14.67
C VAL A 334 -9.81 37.01 -15.53
N VAL A 335 -8.54 36.64 -15.42
CA VAL A 335 -7.45 37.12 -16.29
C VAL A 335 -6.75 35.93 -16.94
N ARG A 336 -6.17 36.15 -18.13
CA ARG A 336 -5.28 35.16 -18.74
C ARG A 336 -3.96 35.09 -17.98
N CYS A 337 -3.31 33.94 -18.06
CA CYS A 337 -2.02 33.66 -17.46
C CYS A 337 -1.03 33.18 -18.52
N GLN A 338 0.24 33.50 -18.33
CA GLN A 338 1.36 32.82 -18.97
C GLN A 338 2.14 32.03 -17.92
N LEU A 339 2.89 31.02 -18.36
CA LEU A 339 3.74 30.22 -17.49
C LEU A 339 5.16 30.77 -17.49
N ALA A 340 5.64 31.15 -16.31
CA ALA A 340 7.05 31.45 -16.06
C ALA A 340 7.85 30.14 -15.86
N GLU A 341 9.08 30.25 -15.37
CA GLU A 341 9.91 29.10 -15.05
C GLU A 341 9.30 28.15 -13.99
N PRO A 342 9.75 26.89 -13.94
CA PRO A 342 9.39 25.94 -12.88
C PRO A 342 9.70 26.47 -11.47
N ASP A 343 8.77 26.24 -10.53
CA ASP A 343 9.04 26.34 -9.11
C ASP A 343 9.80 25.10 -8.59
N ALA A 344 10.17 25.08 -7.30
CA ALA A 344 10.89 23.98 -6.67
C ALA A 344 10.13 22.63 -6.67
N SER A 345 8.84 22.61 -7.03
CA SER A 345 8.06 21.38 -7.27
C SER A 345 8.04 20.94 -8.73
N GLY A 346 8.87 21.56 -9.58
CA GLY A 346 8.90 21.34 -11.03
C GLY A 346 7.71 21.94 -11.79
N ARG A 347 6.78 22.62 -11.10
CA ARG A 347 5.57 23.17 -11.71
C ARG A 347 5.78 24.62 -12.10
N ARG A 348 5.48 24.97 -13.35
CA ARG A 348 5.63 26.35 -13.83
C ARG A 348 4.74 27.32 -13.05
N LYS A 349 5.28 28.48 -12.67
CA LYS A 349 4.52 29.50 -11.94
C LYS A 349 3.58 30.24 -12.92
N PRO A 350 2.27 30.32 -12.64
CA PRO A 350 1.35 31.14 -13.44
C PRO A 350 1.55 32.62 -13.11
N VAL A 351 1.62 33.45 -14.14
CA VAL A 351 1.76 34.91 -14.07
C VAL A 351 0.63 35.54 -14.87
N PRO A 352 -0.20 36.42 -14.28
CA PRO A 352 -1.22 37.16 -15.00
C PRO A 352 -0.65 37.95 -16.17
N ILE A 353 -1.38 37.96 -17.29
CA ILE A 353 -1.11 38.85 -18.41
C ILE A 353 -1.89 40.15 -18.13
N PRO A 354 -1.24 41.34 -18.11
CA PRO A 354 -1.95 42.62 -18.00
C PRO A 354 -3.00 42.80 -19.09
N ASP A 355 -4.04 43.58 -18.80
CA ASP A 355 -5.09 43.97 -19.75
C ASP A 355 -5.78 42.78 -20.46
N SER A 356 -5.90 41.65 -19.75
CA SER A 356 -6.46 40.39 -20.25
C SER A 356 -7.72 39.93 -19.51
N ASP A 357 -8.39 40.87 -18.84
CA ASP A 357 -9.63 40.65 -18.11
C ASP A 357 -10.76 40.12 -19.01
N LEU A 358 -11.45 39.10 -18.52
CA LEU A 358 -12.60 38.46 -19.14
C LEU A 358 -13.67 38.23 -18.08
N LEU A 359 -14.94 38.16 -18.51
CA LEU A 359 -16.07 37.81 -17.66
C LEU A 359 -16.57 36.41 -18.02
N MET A 360 -16.83 35.59 -17.01
CA MET A 360 -17.39 34.24 -17.16
C MET A 360 -18.66 34.14 -16.32
N GLU A 361 -19.82 34.26 -16.94
CA GLU A 361 -21.13 34.13 -16.27
C GLU A 361 -21.32 32.74 -15.66
N ALA A 362 -21.97 32.64 -14.49
CA ALA A 362 -22.34 31.38 -13.84
C ALA A 362 -23.26 31.57 -12.63
N GLU A 363 -24.18 30.63 -12.43
CA GLU A 363 -25.04 30.53 -11.24
C GLU A 363 -24.35 29.84 -10.05
N TRP A 364 -23.23 29.14 -10.28
CA TRP A 364 -22.47 28.44 -9.25
C TRP A 364 -20.96 28.54 -9.46
N VAL A 365 -20.23 28.71 -8.36
CA VAL A 365 -18.75 28.63 -8.32
C VAL A 365 -18.31 27.66 -7.23
N ILE A 366 -17.51 26.66 -7.60
CA ILE A 366 -16.94 25.67 -6.68
C ILE A 366 -15.43 25.89 -6.54
N THR A 367 -14.92 26.18 -5.34
CA THR A 367 -13.48 26.39 -5.10
C THR A 367 -12.76 25.10 -4.69
N ALA A 368 -11.72 24.73 -5.44
CA ALA A 368 -11.01 23.45 -5.30
C ALA A 368 -9.48 23.67 -5.31
N LEU A 369 -9.00 24.52 -4.39
CA LEU A 369 -7.60 24.98 -4.33
C LEU A 369 -6.66 24.11 -3.48
N GLY A 370 -7.16 23.02 -2.92
CA GLY A 370 -6.46 22.23 -1.90
C GLY A 370 -6.97 22.54 -0.49
N GLN A 371 -6.36 21.88 0.50
CA GLN A 371 -6.83 21.85 1.88
C GLN A 371 -5.64 21.96 2.84
N LYS A 372 -5.91 22.31 4.10
CA LYS A 372 -4.93 22.39 5.18
C LYS A 372 -5.50 21.81 6.49
N PRO A 373 -4.65 21.45 7.48
CA PRO A 373 -5.12 21.04 8.80
C PRO A 373 -5.96 22.15 9.47
N ALA A 374 -7.08 21.76 10.07
CA ALA A 374 -7.93 22.66 10.87
C ALA A 374 -7.55 22.65 12.36
N LEU A 375 -6.67 21.74 12.77
CA LEU A 375 -6.23 21.51 14.15
C LEU A 375 -4.70 21.59 14.26
N PRO A 376 -4.15 21.78 15.48
CA PRO A 376 -2.70 21.74 15.69
C PRO A 376 -2.08 20.42 15.24
N VAL A 377 -0.85 20.47 14.75
CA VAL A 377 -0.09 19.33 14.22
C VAL A 377 1.32 19.22 14.84
N SER A 378 1.60 20.06 15.84
CA SER A 378 2.87 20.18 16.56
C SER A 378 2.63 20.71 17.97
N GLY A 379 3.67 20.70 18.82
CA GLY A 379 3.55 21.13 20.22
C GLY A 379 2.85 20.13 21.14
N PHE A 380 2.77 18.87 20.73
CA PHE A 380 2.23 17.77 21.54
C PHE A 380 3.34 17.03 22.32
N PRO A 381 3.02 16.37 23.44
CA PRO A 381 3.94 15.49 24.15
C PRO A 381 4.36 14.25 23.33
N GLU A 382 5.46 13.59 23.71
CA GLU A 382 6.04 12.42 23.02
C GLU A 382 5.09 11.22 22.87
N TRP A 383 4.10 11.08 23.76
CA TRP A 383 3.07 10.03 23.68
C TRP A 383 1.99 10.30 22.60
N VAL A 384 2.09 11.40 21.86
CA VAL A 384 1.22 11.76 20.74
C VAL A 384 2.01 11.69 19.43
N VAL A 385 1.61 10.80 18.52
CA VAL A 385 2.21 10.66 17.20
C VAL A 385 1.25 11.20 16.13
N VAL A 386 1.67 12.22 15.38
CA VAL A 386 0.86 12.83 14.31
C VAL A 386 1.04 12.09 12.99
N GLY A 387 -0.05 11.90 12.23
CA GLY A 387 -0.01 11.17 10.95
C GLY A 387 -1.11 11.52 9.95
N GLY A 388 -1.04 10.88 8.79
CA GLY A 388 -1.88 11.16 7.63
C GLY A 388 -1.64 12.55 7.04
N ASP A 389 -2.65 13.06 6.33
CA ASP A 389 -2.61 14.37 5.64
C ASP A 389 -2.32 15.55 6.59
N ALA A 390 -2.56 15.38 7.90
CA ALA A 390 -2.24 16.39 8.91
C ALA A 390 -0.74 16.77 8.92
N VAL A 391 0.17 15.84 8.55
CA VAL A 391 1.62 16.08 8.55
C VAL A 391 2.09 16.80 7.29
N GLY A 392 1.65 16.33 6.11
CA GLY A 392 2.20 16.74 4.80
C GLY A 392 1.27 17.57 3.92
N GLY A 393 0.03 17.83 4.37
CA GLY A 393 -1.05 18.26 3.50
C GLY A 393 -1.74 17.07 2.80
N PRO A 394 -2.78 17.32 1.98
CA PRO A 394 -3.57 16.28 1.33
C PRO A 394 -2.72 15.36 0.47
N ALA A 395 -2.77 14.06 0.75
CA ALA A 395 -2.01 13.04 0.05
C ALA A 395 -2.93 11.97 -0.56
N THR A 396 -2.33 10.99 -1.25
CA THR A 396 -3.06 9.85 -1.81
C THR A 396 -3.37 8.84 -0.71
N VAL A 397 -4.43 8.04 -0.89
CA VAL A 397 -4.86 7.01 0.10
C VAL A 397 -3.70 6.07 0.49
N ILE A 398 -2.83 5.71 -0.46
CA ILE A 398 -1.68 4.83 -0.21
C ILE A 398 -0.56 5.50 0.61
N ASN A 399 -0.39 6.83 0.52
CA ASN A 399 0.49 7.60 1.39
C ASN A 399 -0.08 7.71 2.82
N ALA A 400 -1.40 7.90 2.95
CA ALA A 400 -2.06 7.90 4.26
C ALA A 400 -1.93 6.54 4.97
N ILE A 401 -2.09 5.42 4.24
CA ILE A 401 -1.82 4.06 4.76
C ILE A 401 -0.36 3.92 5.23
N ALA A 402 0.61 4.34 4.41
CA ALA A 402 2.03 4.32 4.79
C ALA A 402 2.33 5.14 6.06
N SER A 403 1.67 6.29 6.21
CA SER A 403 1.75 7.10 7.43
C SER A 403 1.13 6.42 8.65
N GLY A 404 0.03 5.69 8.48
CA GLY A 404 -0.59 4.88 9.54
C GLY A 404 0.33 3.77 10.05
N HIS A 405 0.96 3.01 9.15
CA HIS A 405 1.97 2.00 9.50
C HIS A 405 3.15 2.60 10.29
N LYS A 406 3.68 3.75 9.83
CA LYS A 406 4.75 4.47 10.54
C LYS A 406 4.28 4.93 11.93
N GLY A 407 3.05 5.45 12.03
CA GLY A 407 2.44 5.90 13.28
C GLY A 407 2.32 4.81 14.33
N ALA A 408 1.77 3.64 13.94
CA ALA A 408 1.66 2.48 14.81
C ALA A 408 3.03 2.00 15.31
N SER A 409 4.04 1.94 14.43
CA SER A 409 5.40 1.56 14.81
C SER A 409 6.03 2.52 15.83
N LEU A 410 5.82 3.83 15.68
CA LEU A 410 6.35 4.84 16.62
C LEU A 410 5.65 4.77 17.99
N ILE A 411 4.32 4.59 18.01
CA ILE A 411 3.56 4.40 19.25
C ILE A 411 4.00 3.13 19.97
N HIS A 412 4.18 2.03 19.23
CA HIS A 412 4.66 0.78 19.79
C HIS A 412 6.05 0.95 20.44
N GLN A 413 7.00 1.55 19.72
CA GLN A 413 8.34 1.86 20.21
C GLN A 413 8.31 2.73 21.48
N PHE A 414 7.50 3.79 21.48
CA PHE A 414 7.33 4.67 22.65
C PHE A 414 6.85 3.89 23.90
N ILE A 415 5.88 2.99 23.75
CA ILE A 415 5.35 2.20 24.88
C ILE A 415 6.34 1.13 25.33
N THR A 416 7.01 0.44 24.40
CA THR A 416 8.00 -0.58 24.74
C THR A 416 9.34 -0.02 25.20
N ALA A 417 9.54 1.30 25.19
CA ALA A 417 10.80 1.94 25.60
C ALA A 417 11.18 1.75 27.08
N ALA A 418 10.32 1.12 27.90
CA ALA A 418 10.70 0.55 29.19
C ALA A 418 11.52 -0.76 29.08
N SER A 419 11.81 -1.25 27.86
CA SER A 419 12.59 -2.46 27.61
C SER A 419 13.36 -2.40 26.30
N SER A 420 14.65 -2.07 26.41
CA SER A 420 15.75 -2.44 25.51
C SER A 420 15.88 -1.76 24.13
N GLY A 421 16.98 -1.00 23.99
CA GLY A 421 17.82 -0.97 22.79
C GLY A 421 17.44 0.00 21.65
N PRO A 422 18.41 0.68 21.01
CA PRO A 422 18.15 1.51 19.84
C PRO A 422 17.80 0.65 18.61
N GLY A 423 16.66 0.93 17.98
CA GLY A 423 16.24 0.29 16.73
C GLY A 423 16.86 0.95 15.48
N THR A 424 17.31 0.15 14.53
CA THR A 424 17.99 0.60 13.30
C THR A 424 17.01 1.07 12.22
N GLU A 425 17.38 2.12 11.48
CA GLU A 425 16.71 2.56 10.24
C GLU A 425 17.27 1.81 9.01
N ILE A 426 16.49 1.70 7.91
CA ILE A 426 16.80 0.88 6.72
C ILE A 426 16.61 1.70 5.43
N LYS A 427 17.53 1.58 4.44
CA LYS A 427 17.23 1.75 2.98
C LYS A 427 18.34 1.23 2.03
N GLU A 428 17.97 1.03 0.76
CA GLU A 428 18.53 0.02 -0.18
C GLU A 428 19.40 0.54 -1.37
N MET A 429 19.86 -0.40 -2.22
CA MET A 429 20.88 -0.32 -3.29
C MET A 429 20.28 -0.57 -4.71
N GLU A 430 21.07 -0.78 -5.78
CA GLU A 430 20.58 -1.16 -7.13
C GLU A 430 21.51 -2.08 -7.97
N VAL A 431 21.12 -2.33 -9.25
CA VAL A 431 21.78 -3.08 -10.37
C VAL A 431 21.41 -4.59 -10.48
N ALA A 432 21.09 -5.20 -11.64
CA ALA A 432 20.51 -4.70 -12.93
C ALA A 432 19.61 -5.78 -13.65
N PRO A 433 19.89 -6.47 -14.81
CA PRO A 433 18.85 -7.29 -15.49
C PRO A 433 19.13 -8.80 -15.71
N THR A 434 18.05 -9.59 -15.74
CA THR A 434 17.94 -10.77 -16.62
C THR A 434 17.00 -10.41 -17.75
N VAL A 435 17.50 -10.37 -18.99
CA VAL A 435 16.64 -10.21 -20.17
C VAL A 435 15.88 -11.51 -20.38
N LEU A 436 14.64 -11.55 -19.90
CA LEU A 436 13.67 -12.53 -20.39
C LEU A 436 13.20 -12.06 -21.77
N LYS A 437 13.27 -12.95 -22.78
CA LYS A 437 12.55 -12.76 -24.04
C LYS A 437 11.05 -12.72 -23.75
N ALA A 438 10.51 -11.54 -23.46
CA ALA A 438 9.09 -11.31 -23.31
C ALA A 438 8.55 -10.79 -24.65
N VAL A 439 7.57 -11.50 -25.20
CA VAL A 439 6.81 -11.02 -26.37
C VAL A 439 5.92 -9.86 -25.92
N ALA A 440 5.71 -8.88 -26.80
CA ALA A 440 4.74 -7.82 -26.58
C ALA A 440 3.32 -8.42 -26.40
N LEU A 441 2.59 -7.96 -25.39
CA LEU A 441 1.25 -8.44 -25.05
C LEU A 441 0.35 -7.24 -24.74
N THR A 442 -0.79 -7.16 -25.42
CA THR A 442 -1.81 -6.13 -25.20
C THR A 442 -2.23 -6.09 -23.74
N ARG A 443 -2.28 -4.88 -23.15
CA ARG A 443 -2.80 -4.65 -21.81
C ARG A 443 -4.31 -4.89 -21.78
N THR A 444 -4.76 -5.64 -20.78
CA THR A 444 -6.18 -5.84 -20.54
C THR A 444 -6.77 -4.54 -20.01
N LYS A 445 -7.75 -3.97 -20.72
CA LYS A 445 -8.44 -2.75 -20.31
C LYS A 445 -9.64 -3.12 -19.45
N ALA A 446 -9.84 -2.37 -18.36
CA ALA A 446 -11.07 -2.52 -17.58
C ALA A 446 -12.28 -2.11 -18.42
N ARG A 447 -13.39 -2.83 -18.24
CA ARG A 447 -14.66 -2.46 -18.89
C ARG A 447 -15.19 -1.21 -18.18
N VAL A 448 -15.62 -0.20 -18.93
CA VAL A 448 -16.18 1.04 -18.38
C VAL A 448 -17.59 1.26 -18.91
N LEU A 449 -18.46 1.86 -18.09
CA LEU A 449 -19.77 2.32 -18.55
C LEU A 449 -19.60 3.31 -19.70
N PRO A 450 -20.35 3.16 -20.80
CA PRO A 450 -20.32 4.11 -21.90
C PRO A 450 -20.91 5.45 -21.43
N VAL A 451 -20.44 6.56 -22.00
CA VAL A 451 -20.78 7.93 -21.56
C VAL A 451 -22.29 8.14 -21.36
N TYR A 452 -23.12 7.65 -22.29
CA TYR A 452 -24.58 7.81 -22.21
C TYR A 452 -25.23 7.17 -20.98
N ALA A 453 -24.56 6.21 -20.33
CA ALA A 453 -24.99 5.52 -19.12
C ALA A 453 -24.38 6.11 -17.83
N ARG A 454 -23.39 7.02 -17.92
CA ARG A 454 -22.75 7.68 -16.76
C ARG A 454 -23.62 8.80 -16.15
N ARG A 455 -24.93 8.56 -16.02
CA ARG A 455 -25.92 9.57 -15.59
C ARG A 455 -26.09 9.64 -14.07
N GLY A 456 -25.97 8.51 -13.39
CA GLY A 456 -26.08 8.43 -11.94
C GLY A 456 -24.74 8.31 -11.24
N PHE A 457 -24.79 7.74 -10.03
CA PHE A 457 -23.65 7.53 -9.14
C PHE A 457 -23.17 6.07 -9.12
N GLU A 458 -23.57 5.27 -10.11
CA GLU A 458 -23.13 3.89 -10.31
C GLU A 458 -21.61 3.82 -10.57
N GLU A 459 -20.99 2.71 -10.17
CA GLU A 459 -19.56 2.49 -10.41
C GLU A 459 -19.26 2.42 -11.91
N ILE A 460 -18.37 3.30 -12.40
CA ILE A 460 -18.15 3.48 -13.85
C ILE A 460 -17.23 2.42 -14.43
N GLU A 461 -16.13 2.14 -13.75
CA GLU A 461 -15.16 1.11 -14.16
C GLU A 461 -15.58 -0.21 -13.50
N ALA A 462 -15.47 -1.33 -14.19
CA ALA A 462 -15.78 -2.67 -13.67
C ALA A 462 -14.50 -3.49 -13.41
N ALA A 463 -14.54 -4.36 -12.40
CA ALA A 463 -13.46 -5.30 -12.14
C ALA A 463 -13.25 -6.28 -13.32
N PHE A 464 -12.02 -6.80 -13.42
CA PHE A 464 -11.72 -7.92 -14.32
C PHE A 464 -12.49 -9.18 -13.91
N THR A 465 -12.81 -10.00 -14.89
CA THR A 465 -13.16 -11.42 -14.70
C THR A 465 -11.92 -12.23 -14.28
N PRO A 466 -12.08 -13.43 -13.70
CA PRO A 466 -10.96 -14.34 -13.41
C PRO A 466 -10.14 -14.77 -14.65
N ALA A 467 -10.67 -14.62 -15.86
CA ALA A 467 -9.92 -14.86 -17.10
C ALA A 467 -9.03 -13.64 -17.45
N GLU A 468 -9.64 -12.46 -17.55
CA GLU A 468 -8.95 -11.17 -17.77
C GLU A 468 -7.84 -10.92 -16.74
N ALA A 469 -8.12 -11.17 -15.46
CA ALA A 469 -7.13 -10.99 -14.40
C ALA A 469 -5.94 -11.95 -14.51
N ARG A 470 -6.17 -13.23 -14.89
CA ARG A 470 -5.09 -14.20 -15.13
C ARG A 470 -4.25 -13.82 -16.35
N GLN A 471 -4.89 -13.38 -17.43
CA GLN A 471 -4.23 -12.90 -18.65
C GLN A 471 -3.34 -11.69 -18.34
N GLU A 472 -3.88 -10.68 -17.67
CA GLU A 472 -3.16 -9.45 -17.31
C GLU A 472 -2.01 -9.73 -16.34
N ALA A 473 -2.26 -10.53 -15.30
CA ALA A 473 -1.20 -10.95 -14.36
C ALA A 473 -0.10 -11.79 -15.05
N GLY A 474 -0.45 -12.52 -16.11
CA GLY A 474 0.47 -13.25 -16.99
C GLY A 474 1.48 -12.35 -17.72
N ARG A 475 1.16 -11.07 -17.95
CA ARG A 475 2.09 -10.09 -18.56
C ARG A 475 3.24 -9.70 -17.62
N CYS A 476 3.14 -9.97 -16.32
CA CYS A 476 4.17 -9.58 -15.35
C CYS A 476 5.54 -10.22 -15.65
N LEU A 477 6.56 -9.39 -15.87
CA LEU A 477 7.96 -9.81 -16.11
C LEU A 477 8.61 -10.47 -14.89
N ARG A 478 7.99 -10.39 -13.70
CA ARG A 478 8.53 -10.90 -12.42
C ARG A 478 9.94 -10.34 -12.10
N CYS A 479 10.23 -9.11 -12.52
CA CYS A 479 11.49 -8.41 -12.28
C CYS A 479 11.84 -8.25 -10.79
N GLY A 480 13.12 -8.06 -10.46
CA GLY A 480 13.62 -8.08 -9.07
C GLY A 480 13.98 -9.48 -8.55
N PRO A 481 14.62 -9.61 -7.38
CA PRO A 481 15.29 -10.83 -6.95
C PRO A 481 14.34 -11.96 -6.50
N CYS A 482 13.31 -11.69 -5.70
CA CYS A 482 12.40 -12.72 -5.15
C CYS A 482 10.94 -12.44 -5.52
N GLN A 483 10.05 -13.43 -5.52
CA GLN A 483 8.60 -13.13 -5.57
C GLN A 483 8.02 -12.80 -4.19
N GLU A 484 8.63 -13.26 -3.09
CA GLU A 484 8.13 -13.16 -1.70
C GLU A 484 6.67 -13.59 -1.45
N CYS A 485 5.99 -14.18 -2.44
CA CYS A 485 4.65 -14.78 -2.35
C CYS A 485 4.56 -16.03 -1.47
N VAL A 486 5.60 -16.31 -0.68
CA VAL A 486 5.86 -17.53 0.09
C VAL A 486 5.94 -18.82 -0.75
N LEU A 487 5.35 -18.89 -1.96
CA LEU A 487 5.49 -20.05 -2.88
C LEU A 487 6.94 -20.49 -3.13
N CYS A 488 7.95 -19.65 -2.92
CA CYS A 488 9.35 -20.05 -3.05
C CYS A 488 9.83 -20.98 -1.93
N SER A 489 9.25 -20.91 -0.73
CA SER A 489 9.39 -21.96 0.29
C SER A 489 8.53 -23.19 -0.02
N TYR A 490 7.94 -23.27 -1.23
CA TYR A 490 7.14 -24.40 -1.71
C TYR A 490 7.48 -24.88 -3.14
N THR A 491 8.20 -24.12 -3.97
CA THR A 491 8.39 -24.43 -5.42
C THR A 491 9.63 -23.81 -6.12
N CYS A 492 10.55 -23.12 -5.44
CA CYS A 492 11.63 -22.39 -6.14
C CYS A 492 12.86 -23.26 -6.48
N PRO A 493 13.36 -23.25 -7.73
CA PRO A 493 14.57 -23.99 -8.11
C PRO A 493 15.90 -23.30 -7.71
N LYS A 494 15.86 -22.16 -7.01
CA LYS A 494 17.06 -21.47 -6.48
C LYS A 494 17.17 -21.72 -4.98
N HIS A 495 18.30 -22.29 -4.53
CA HIS A 495 18.55 -22.64 -3.15
C HIS A 495 18.53 -21.39 -2.24
N GLN A 496 17.69 -21.44 -1.21
CA GLN A 496 17.81 -20.60 -0.03
C GLN A 496 18.67 -21.35 1.00
N VAL A 497 19.58 -20.65 1.63
CA VAL A 497 20.39 -21.18 2.72
C VAL A 497 20.30 -20.22 3.89
N VAL A 498 20.04 -20.76 5.08
CA VAL A 498 19.85 -19.97 6.29
C VAL A 498 21.21 -19.75 6.93
N LEU A 499 21.59 -18.49 7.14
CA LEU A 499 22.66 -18.11 8.04
C LEU A 499 22.09 -17.82 9.42
N LYS A 500 22.57 -18.54 10.43
CA LYS A 500 22.37 -18.25 11.85
C LYS A 500 23.70 -17.73 12.40
N LEU A 501 23.82 -16.43 12.62
CA LEU A 501 25.03 -15.86 13.23
C LEU A 501 24.98 -16.08 14.74
N GLU A 502 26.14 -16.33 15.36
CA GLU A 502 26.21 -16.62 16.80
C GLU A 502 25.74 -15.41 17.64
N ASP A 503 25.99 -14.18 17.16
CA ASP A 503 25.61 -12.92 17.82
C ASP A 503 24.22 -12.35 17.42
N VAL A 504 23.43 -13.04 16.58
CA VAL A 504 22.20 -12.44 15.99
C VAL A 504 20.98 -13.34 16.13
N ASN A 505 20.03 -12.87 16.95
CA ASN A 505 18.73 -13.54 17.22
C ASN A 505 17.76 -13.65 16.02
N LYS A 506 18.19 -13.35 14.78
CA LYS A 506 17.36 -13.47 13.58
C LYS A 506 18.13 -14.13 12.42
N PRO A 507 17.59 -15.19 11.80
CA PRO A 507 18.23 -15.83 10.65
C PRO A 507 18.31 -14.87 9.45
N ILE A 508 19.47 -14.84 8.80
CA ILE A 508 19.69 -14.13 7.53
C ILE A 508 19.49 -15.13 6.40
N TYR A 509 18.62 -14.81 5.44
CA TYR A 509 18.34 -15.68 4.30
C TYR A 509 19.26 -15.33 3.12
N LEU A 510 20.26 -16.16 2.86
CA LEU A 510 21.08 -16.03 1.66
C LEU A 510 20.49 -16.84 0.51
N ARG A 511 20.77 -16.37 -0.71
CA ARG A 511 20.54 -17.13 -1.94
C ARG A 511 21.88 -17.39 -2.60
N ILE A 512 22.16 -18.68 -2.83
CA ILE A 512 23.35 -19.11 -3.55
C ILE A 512 22.96 -19.53 -4.96
N HIS A 513 23.79 -19.16 -5.94
CA HIS A 513 23.63 -19.52 -7.34
C HIS A 513 24.59 -20.67 -7.66
N GLY A 514 24.06 -21.82 -8.07
CA GLY A 514 24.85 -23.01 -8.44
C GLY A 514 24.34 -24.31 -7.82
N GLN A 515 24.94 -25.41 -8.25
CA GLN A 515 24.86 -26.73 -7.61
C GLN A 515 26.13 -26.94 -6.76
N ASN A 516 26.24 -26.27 -5.61
CA ASN A 516 27.39 -26.44 -4.72
C ASN A 516 27.07 -27.54 -3.71
N GLU A 517 27.45 -28.78 -4.03
CA GLU A 517 27.18 -30.00 -3.24
C GLU A 517 27.60 -29.89 -1.76
N ILE A 518 28.61 -29.05 -1.50
CA ILE A 518 29.21 -28.80 -0.17
C ILE A 518 28.19 -28.29 0.86
N LEU A 519 27.08 -27.68 0.44
CA LEU A 519 26.07 -27.06 1.32
C LEU A 519 25.03 -28.03 1.92
N PHE A 520 25.02 -29.30 1.53
CA PHE A 520 23.85 -30.18 1.76
C PHE A 520 24.02 -31.23 2.89
N GLU A 521 25.20 -31.33 3.49
CA GLU A 521 25.53 -32.47 4.36
C GLU A 521 25.50 -32.19 5.87
N THR A 522 25.84 -30.97 6.32
CA THR A 522 25.88 -30.60 7.75
C THR A 522 25.52 -29.12 7.97
N GLU A 523 25.21 -28.74 9.22
CA GLU A 523 25.50 -27.36 9.65
C GLU A 523 27.02 -27.15 9.52
N ARG A 524 27.42 -26.09 8.83
CA ARG A 524 28.84 -25.73 8.66
C ARG A 524 29.09 -24.36 9.26
N ARG A 525 30.27 -24.15 9.84
CA ARG A 525 30.63 -22.80 10.27
C ARG A 525 30.82 -21.91 9.05
N VAL A 526 30.38 -20.67 9.19
CA VAL A 526 30.68 -19.59 8.28
C VAL A 526 31.45 -18.50 8.99
N PHE A 527 32.27 -17.83 8.21
CA PHE A 527 33.08 -16.72 8.63
C PHE A 527 32.75 -15.54 7.73
N ILE A 528 32.40 -14.40 8.32
CA ILE A 528 32.00 -13.20 7.57
C ILE A 528 32.98 -12.08 7.90
N GLN A 529 33.82 -11.74 6.93
CA GLN A 529 34.68 -10.58 6.98
C GLN A 529 33.94 -9.36 6.43
N ILE A 530 33.70 -8.37 7.28
CA ILE A 530 33.05 -7.11 6.89
C ILE A 530 34.11 -6.03 6.58
N PRO A 531 34.00 -5.30 5.46
CA PRO A 531 34.89 -4.17 5.18
C PRO A 531 34.88 -3.15 6.32
N GLY A 532 36.05 -2.96 6.95
CA GLY A 532 36.21 -2.03 8.08
C GLY A 532 36.14 -2.66 9.47
N ARG A 533 35.78 -3.95 9.62
CA ARG A 533 35.96 -4.70 10.88
C ARG A 533 37.27 -5.47 10.85
N VAL A 534 37.97 -5.51 11.99
CA VAL A 534 39.19 -6.33 12.18
C VAL A 534 38.83 -7.78 12.54
N GLU A 535 37.74 -7.95 13.29
CA GLU A 535 37.22 -9.25 13.70
C GLU A 535 36.36 -9.91 12.61
N GLU A 536 36.25 -11.23 12.66
CA GLU A 536 35.50 -12.06 11.73
C GLU A 536 34.26 -12.62 12.45
N ILE A 537 33.07 -12.44 11.87
CA ILE A 537 31.82 -12.89 12.52
C ILE A 537 31.59 -14.37 12.20
N THR A 538 31.36 -15.16 13.24
CA THR A 538 31.04 -16.59 13.13
C THR A 538 29.54 -16.87 13.11
N GLY A 539 29.17 -17.93 12.41
CA GLY A 539 27.79 -18.41 12.33
C GLY A 539 27.72 -19.81 11.74
N PHE A 540 26.50 -20.29 11.54
CA PHE A 540 26.21 -21.58 10.92
C PHE A 540 25.37 -21.38 9.67
N ILE A 541 25.70 -22.14 8.61
CA ILE A 541 24.91 -22.23 7.39
C ILE A 541 24.18 -23.56 7.33
N GLN A 542 22.87 -23.52 7.10
CA GLN A 542 22.02 -24.72 7.03
C GLN A 542 21.12 -24.70 5.78
N ALA A 543 21.11 -25.82 5.05
CA ALA A 543 20.17 -26.05 3.97
C ALA A 543 18.76 -26.31 4.52
N LEU A 544 17.77 -25.64 3.93
CA LEU A 544 16.36 -25.95 4.12
C LEU A 544 16.03 -27.24 3.34
N VAL A 545 15.89 -28.35 4.06
CA VAL A 545 15.49 -29.67 3.54
C VAL A 545 14.40 -30.24 4.45
N VAL A 546 13.59 -31.14 3.91
CA VAL A 546 12.57 -31.84 4.71
C VAL A 546 13.24 -33.05 5.37
N LYS A 547 13.02 -33.22 6.68
CA LYS A 547 13.35 -34.43 7.44
C LYS A 547 12.14 -35.35 7.50
N ILE A 548 12.38 -36.65 7.64
CA ILE A 548 11.34 -37.66 7.82
C ILE A 548 11.66 -38.44 9.09
N GLU A 549 10.64 -38.63 9.91
CA GLU A 549 10.67 -39.53 11.07
C GLU A 549 10.13 -40.90 10.62
N PRO A 550 11.01 -41.93 10.43
CA PRO A 550 10.57 -43.21 9.89
C PRO A 550 9.55 -43.93 10.78
N GLU A 551 9.64 -43.77 12.11
CA GLU A 551 8.74 -44.42 13.08
C GLU A 551 7.29 -43.92 12.95
N LEU A 552 7.10 -42.67 12.51
CA LEU A 552 5.79 -42.07 12.23
C LEU A 552 5.33 -42.28 10.78
N CYS A 553 6.19 -42.76 9.88
CA CYS A 553 5.93 -42.78 8.45
C CYS A 553 5.11 -44.02 8.02
N ARG A 554 3.86 -43.80 7.60
CA ARG A 554 2.93 -44.89 7.19
C ARG A 554 3.08 -45.35 5.72
N GLY A 555 4.21 -45.11 5.07
CA GLY A 555 4.45 -45.52 3.67
C GLY A 555 3.50 -44.99 2.58
N CYS A 556 2.55 -44.10 2.89
CA CYS A 556 1.39 -43.83 2.04
C CYS A 556 1.63 -43.06 0.71
N GLY A 557 2.88 -42.75 0.35
CA GLY A 557 3.25 -42.11 -0.92
C GLY A 557 2.74 -40.67 -1.19
N ARG A 558 1.80 -40.12 -0.41
CA ARG A 558 1.20 -38.78 -0.64
C ARG A 558 2.24 -37.66 -0.78
N CYS A 559 3.29 -37.71 0.03
CA CYS A 559 4.42 -36.78 0.01
C CYS A 559 5.18 -36.79 -1.33
N ILE A 560 5.24 -37.93 -2.02
CA ILE A 560 5.86 -38.10 -3.34
C ILE A 560 4.97 -37.47 -4.42
N ALA A 561 3.68 -37.81 -4.41
CA ALA A 561 2.71 -37.35 -5.41
C ALA A 561 2.56 -35.81 -5.47
N VAL A 562 2.84 -35.11 -4.37
CA VAL A 562 2.81 -33.64 -4.31
C VAL A 562 4.18 -32.98 -4.43
N CYS A 563 5.28 -33.73 -4.58
CA CYS A 563 6.63 -33.17 -4.62
C CYS A 563 6.94 -32.58 -6.00
N PRO A 564 7.02 -31.24 -6.18
CA PRO A 564 7.26 -30.62 -7.48
C PRO A 564 8.73 -30.72 -7.95
N HIS A 565 9.54 -31.50 -7.23
CA HIS A 565 10.99 -31.61 -7.40
C HIS A 565 11.46 -33.08 -7.42
N GLU A 566 10.54 -34.05 -7.39
CA GLU A 566 10.84 -35.50 -7.40
C GLU A 566 11.85 -35.92 -6.30
N ALA A 567 11.83 -35.19 -5.18
CA ALA A 567 12.81 -35.30 -4.11
C ALA A 567 12.46 -36.36 -3.06
N LEU A 568 11.46 -37.18 -3.32
CA LEU A 568 10.86 -38.13 -2.37
C LEU A 568 10.61 -39.45 -3.08
N THR A 569 10.99 -40.55 -2.45
CA THR A 569 10.74 -41.94 -2.92
C THR A 569 10.30 -42.80 -1.74
N LEU A 570 9.56 -43.89 -1.97
CA LEU A 570 9.43 -44.94 -0.96
C LEU A 570 10.67 -45.83 -1.03
N LYS A 571 11.15 -46.26 0.13
CA LYS A 571 12.12 -47.35 0.26
C LYS A 571 11.81 -48.18 1.50
N GLU A 572 12.16 -49.45 1.43
CA GLU A 572 12.10 -50.37 2.56
C GLU A 572 13.03 -49.90 3.70
N TRP A 573 12.47 -49.79 4.90
CA TRP A 573 13.17 -49.37 6.12
C TRP A 573 13.34 -50.52 7.11
N ARG A 574 12.34 -51.41 7.16
CA ARG A 574 12.37 -52.72 7.83
C ARG A 574 11.65 -53.72 6.92
N PRO A 575 11.87 -55.04 7.04
CA PRO A 575 11.24 -56.04 6.18
C PRO A 575 9.72 -55.85 6.07
N GLY A 576 9.23 -55.56 4.86
CA GLY A 576 7.81 -55.30 4.58
C GLY A 576 7.26 -53.93 5.04
N ILE A 577 8.12 -53.00 5.48
CA ILE A 577 7.73 -51.64 5.89
C ILE A 577 8.49 -50.62 5.03
N GLU A 578 7.79 -50.00 4.09
CA GLU A 578 8.31 -48.86 3.32
C GLU A 578 8.04 -47.53 4.01
N VAL A 579 9.03 -46.65 4.02
CA VAL A 579 8.91 -45.26 4.46
C VAL A 579 9.31 -44.33 3.32
N ALA A 580 8.83 -43.10 3.38
CA ALA A 580 9.34 -42.07 2.47
C ALA A 580 10.79 -41.71 2.84
N GLN A 581 11.65 -41.58 1.84
CA GLN A 581 13.02 -41.08 1.94
C GLN A 581 13.19 -39.83 1.08
N VAL A 582 13.91 -38.83 1.60
CA VAL A 582 14.21 -37.58 0.91
C VAL A 582 15.55 -37.68 0.19
N ASP A 583 15.53 -37.46 -1.13
CA ASP A 583 16.72 -37.08 -1.90
C ASP A 583 17.06 -35.63 -1.54
N ARG A 584 18.12 -35.44 -0.74
CA ARG A 584 18.54 -34.13 -0.22
C ARG A 584 19.07 -33.18 -1.30
N GLN A 585 19.57 -33.70 -2.43
CA GLN A 585 20.06 -32.89 -3.55
C GLN A 585 18.90 -32.34 -4.41
N ARG A 586 17.81 -33.10 -4.52
CA ARG A 586 16.57 -32.64 -5.15
C ARG A 586 15.70 -31.79 -4.22
N CYS A 587 15.72 -32.04 -2.91
CA CYS A 587 14.86 -31.37 -1.94
C CYS A 587 15.14 -29.86 -1.84
N ARG A 588 14.11 -29.03 -2.04
CA ARG A 588 14.20 -27.56 -1.97
C ARG A 588 13.56 -26.97 -0.71
N GLY A 589 13.53 -27.74 0.39
CA GLY A 589 12.97 -27.30 1.69
C GLY A 589 11.48 -26.98 1.64
N CYS A 590 10.77 -27.53 0.66
CA CYS A 590 9.56 -26.93 0.14
C CYS A 590 8.29 -27.14 0.99
N GLY A 591 8.32 -27.95 2.06
CA GLY A 591 7.16 -28.15 2.94
C GLY A 591 5.85 -28.72 2.34
N VAL A 592 5.68 -28.81 1.02
CA VAL A 592 4.43 -29.30 0.38
C VAL A 592 4.09 -30.72 0.87
N CYS A 593 5.12 -31.55 0.99
CA CYS A 593 5.04 -32.90 1.52
C CYS A 593 4.75 -32.99 3.03
N ILE A 594 5.04 -31.93 3.81
CA ILE A 594 4.70 -31.82 5.24
C ILE A 594 3.18 -31.60 5.37
N ALA A 595 2.65 -30.62 4.63
CA ALA A 595 1.24 -30.22 4.70
C ALA A 595 0.24 -31.33 4.29
N VAL A 596 0.68 -32.35 3.55
CA VAL A 596 -0.15 -33.50 3.15
C VAL A 596 0.17 -34.79 3.93
N CYS A 597 1.09 -34.73 4.91
CA CYS A 597 1.44 -35.90 5.70
C CYS A 597 0.32 -36.23 6.70
N PRO A 598 -0.35 -37.40 6.59
CA PRO A 598 -1.45 -37.74 7.47
C PRO A 598 -1.00 -38.23 8.87
N SER A 599 0.31 -38.36 9.10
CA SER A 599 0.88 -38.90 10.35
C SER A 599 1.92 -38.00 11.00
N GLY A 600 2.09 -36.75 10.53
CA GLY A 600 3.08 -35.81 11.09
C GLY A 600 4.56 -36.18 10.84
N ALA A 601 4.82 -37.26 10.09
CA ALA A 601 6.14 -37.85 9.90
C ALA A 601 7.15 -37.01 9.08
N LEU A 602 6.80 -35.82 8.61
CA LEU A 602 7.71 -34.94 7.86
C LEU A 602 7.81 -33.57 8.53
N GLN A 603 9.03 -33.06 8.68
CA GLN A 603 9.34 -31.80 9.38
C GLN A 603 10.35 -30.95 8.58
N GLY A 604 10.43 -29.64 8.87
CA GLY A 604 11.45 -28.75 8.30
C GLY A 604 12.80 -28.86 9.02
N SER A 605 13.93 -28.71 8.30
CA SER A 605 15.27 -28.80 8.92
C SER A 605 15.66 -27.61 9.79
N ALA A 606 15.13 -26.41 9.51
CA ALA A 606 15.35 -25.22 10.32
C ALA A 606 14.50 -25.33 11.60
N GLY A 607 15.18 -25.44 12.74
CA GLY A 607 14.57 -25.58 14.05
C GLY A 607 13.76 -24.36 14.47
N PHE A 608 12.49 -24.35 14.09
CA PHE A 608 11.40 -23.68 14.83
C PHE A 608 10.50 -24.76 15.42
N ALA A 609 11.09 -25.62 16.25
CA ALA A 609 10.31 -26.23 17.32
C ALA A 609 9.90 -25.09 18.26
N GLY A 610 8.64 -25.08 18.71
CA GLY A 610 8.29 -24.35 19.92
C GLY A 610 9.11 -24.92 21.07
N GLY A 611 9.35 -24.10 22.11
CA GLY A 611 10.00 -24.61 23.32
C GLY A 611 9.11 -25.68 23.97
N GLU A 612 9.61 -26.91 23.99
CA GLU A 612 9.22 -27.93 24.95
C GLU A 612 10.51 -28.32 25.71
N ASP A 613 10.44 -28.10 27.03
CA ASP A 613 11.24 -28.69 28.12
C ASP A 613 12.78 -28.71 28.04
N ASP A 614 13.39 -27.72 28.71
CA ASP A 614 14.31 -27.93 29.86
C ASP A 614 14.27 -26.69 30.80
#